data_AF-A0A5K1JZJ7-F1
#
_entry.id   AF-A0A5K1JZJ7-F1
#
_cell.length_a   1.000
_cell.length_b   1.000
_cell.length_c   1.000
_cell.angle_alpha   90.00
_cell.angle_beta   90.00
_cell.angle_gamma   90.00
#
_symmetry.space_group_name_H-M   'P 1'
#
loop_
_entity.id
_entity.type
_entity.pdbx_description
1 polymer ?
#
loop_
_entity_poly.entity_id
_entity_poly.type
_entity_poly.pdbx_seq_one_letter_code
_entity_poly.pdbx_strand_id
1 'polypeptide(L)'
;MPDPSQAERACHLLGLPLSEFTKAVLRPRVLAGREWVTQARTRQQALDELASLCKTLYEKSFGMLVDRINRALDRPSSKSTFIGVLDIAGFEIFDVNGYEQLLINYTNEKLQQFFNHHMFVLEQEEYAREGIEWDYVNFGLDLQPTIDLIECSGSTIGILSLLDEECIMPKATDRTFTNKLHAIWAAEPQSGEEAHP
;
A
#
# COMPACT_ATOMS: atom_id res chain seq x y z
N MET A 1 0.13 7.29 32.79
CA MET A 1 -1.07 6.45 32.63
C MET A 1 -1.80 6.47 33.96
N PRO A 2 -2.97 7.10 34.09
CA PRO A 2 -3.65 7.20 35.39
C PRO A 2 -4.10 5.85 35.95
N ASP A 3 -4.30 4.84 35.10
CA ASP A 3 -4.61 3.45 35.47
C ASP A 3 -3.66 2.47 34.73
N PRO A 4 -2.81 1.70 35.43
CA PRO A 4 -1.90 0.72 34.82
C PRO A 4 -2.59 -0.60 34.45
N SER A 5 -3.84 -0.84 34.90
CA SER A 5 -4.52 -2.14 34.76
C SER A 5 -4.61 -2.64 33.32
N GLN A 6 -4.78 -1.72 32.36
CA GLN A 6 -4.84 -2.05 30.94
C GLN A 6 -3.48 -2.52 30.41
N ALA A 7 -2.41 -1.82 30.78
CA ALA A 7 -1.06 -2.17 30.39
C ALA A 7 -0.61 -3.49 31.04
N GLU A 8 -1.00 -3.73 32.29
CA GLU A 8 -0.75 -5.01 32.99
C GLU A 8 -1.38 -6.19 32.26
N ARG A 9 -2.66 -6.09 31.89
CA ARG A 9 -3.35 -7.15 31.12
C ARG A 9 -2.71 -7.39 29.76
N ALA A 10 -2.39 -6.33 29.03
CA ALA A 10 -1.73 -6.45 27.73
C ALA A 10 -0.34 -7.10 27.86
N CYS A 11 0.47 -6.66 28.82
CA CYS A 11 1.80 -7.20 29.08
C CYS A 11 1.73 -8.67 29.51
N HIS A 12 0.75 -9.05 30.34
CA HIS A 12 0.53 -10.44 30.73
C HIS A 12 0.22 -11.33 29.51
N LEU A 13 -0.66 -10.89 28.62
CA LEU A 13 -1.00 -11.64 27.40
C LEU A 13 0.18 -11.76 26.43
N LEU A 14 1.01 -10.72 26.34
CA LEU A 14 2.21 -10.70 25.49
C LEU A 14 3.43 -11.35 26.13
N GLY A 15 3.36 -11.74 27.41
CA GLY A 15 4.49 -12.31 28.15
C GLY A 15 5.63 -11.30 28.41
N LEU A 16 5.31 -10.02 28.56
CA LEU A 16 6.28 -8.93 28.72
C LEU A 16 6.31 -8.37 30.15
N PRO A 17 7.47 -7.91 30.66
CA PRO A 17 7.52 -7.16 31.91
C PRO A 17 6.91 -5.76 31.75
N LEU A 18 5.94 -5.42 32.63
CA LEU A 18 5.24 -4.12 32.59
C LEU A 18 6.20 -2.91 32.64
N SER A 19 7.23 -2.99 33.48
CA SER A 19 8.19 -1.90 33.69
C SER A 19 9.03 -1.63 32.43
N GLU A 20 9.46 -2.68 31.75
CA GLU A 20 10.21 -2.59 30.50
C GLU A 20 9.35 -2.06 29.36
N PHE A 21 8.13 -2.59 29.22
CA PHE A 21 7.17 -2.12 28.22
C PHE A 21 6.85 -0.64 28.40
N THR A 22 6.53 -0.23 29.63
CA THR A 22 6.21 1.18 29.95
C THR A 22 7.40 2.09 29.64
N LYS A 23 8.62 1.66 29.98
CA LYS A 23 9.84 2.41 29.67
C LYS A 23 10.08 2.50 28.16
N ALA A 24 9.88 1.40 27.42
CA ALA A 24 10.07 1.36 25.98
C ALA A 24 9.10 2.29 25.24
N VAL A 25 7.83 2.34 25.64
CA VAL A 25 6.81 3.21 25.01
C VAL A 25 6.99 4.68 25.40
N LEU A 26 7.27 4.99 26.68
CA LEU A 26 7.30 6.39 27.13
C LEU A 26 8.66 7.05 26.98
N ARG A 27 9.75 6.26 27.05
CA ARG A 27 11.14 6.72 27.05
C ARG A 27 12.03 5.73 26.26
N PRO A 28 11.76 5.51 24.96
CA PRO A 28 12.59 4.64 24.14
C PRO A 28 14.05 5.10 24.12
N ARG A 29 14.95 4.12 23.99
CA ARG A 29 16.38 4.34 23.74
C ARG A 29 16.63 4.18 22.26
N VAL A 30 17.18 5.21 21.63
CA VAL A 30 17.50 5.24 20.20
C VAL A 30 19.01 5.42 20.03
N LEU A 31 19.59 4.70 19.07
CA LEU A 31 20.99 4.88 18.71
C LEU A 31 21.09 6.06 17.74
N ALA A 32 21.74 7.14 18.17
CA ALA A 32 21.99 8.32 17.36
C ALA A 32 23.50 8.39 17.06
N GLY A 33 23.89 8.00 15.83
CA GLY A 33 25.30 7.87 15.47
C GLY A 33 25.98 6.76 16.26
N ARG A 34 26.78 7.11 17.27
CA ARG A 34 27.50 6.16 18.15
C ARG A 34 27.00 6.14 19.59
N GLU A 35 26.01 6.97 19.95
CA GLU A 35 25.55 7.13 21.33
C GLU A 35 24.09 6.72 21.51
N TRP A 36 23.79 6.16 22.68
CA TRP A 36 22.42 5.81 23.07
C TRP A 36 21.73 7.00 23.73
N VAL A 37 20.72 7.55 23.08
CA VAL A 37 19.93 8.66 23.60
C VAL A 37 18.59 8.14 24.09
N THR A 38 18.17 8.57 25.28
CA THR A 38 16.82 8.31 25.80
C THR A 38 15.94 9.51 25.46
N GLN A 39 14.86 9.30 24.73
CA GLN A 39 13.95 10.36 24.32
C GLN A 39 12.58 10.17 24.96
N ALA A 40 12.09 11.15 25.70
CA ALA A 40 10.73 11.12 26.21
C ALA A 40 9.72 11.37 25.07
N ARG A 41 8.60 10.63 25.07
CA ARG A 41 7.52 10.80 24.11
C ARG A 41 6.45 11.75 24.61
N THR A 42 5.85 12.50 23.69
CA THR A 42 4.58 13.19 23.95
C THR A 42 3.44 12.16 24.05
N ARG A 43 2.29 12.58 24.58
CA ARG A 43 1.10 11.71 24.62
C ARG A 43 0.72 11.20 23.24
N GLN A 44 0.73 12.07 22.23
CA GLN A 44 0.35 11.70 20.86
C GLN A 44 1.32 10.66 20.29
N GLN A 45 2.63 10.92 20.40
CA GLN A 45 3.67 9.97 19.94
C GLN A 45 3.52 8.60 20.58
N ALA A 46 3.27 8.53 21.90
CA ALA A 46 3.07 7.26 22.58
C ALA A 46 1.79 6.52 22.11
N LEU A 47 0.72 7.26 21.78
CA LEU A 47 -0.50 6.65 21.22
C LEU A 47 -0.26 6.13 19.81
N ASP A 48 0.46 6.87 18.97
CA ASP A 48 0.78 6.47 17.61
C ASP A 48 1.70 5.24 17.59
N GLU A 49 2.73 5.20 18.46
CA GLU A 49 3.61 4.03 18.64
C GLU A 49 2.81 2.79 19.10
N LEU A 50 1.88 2.95 20.05
CA LEU A 50 1.01 1.85 20.49
C LEU A 50 0.06 1.39 19.38
N ALA A 51 -0.53 2.31 18.62
CA ALA A 51 -1.41 1.98 17.51
C ALA A 51 -0.65 1.20 16.43
N SER A 52 0.56 1.64 16.10
CA SER A 52 1.47 0.94 15.19
C SER A 52 1.81 -0.47 15.70
N LEU A 53 2.18 -0.60 16.97
CA LEU A 53 2.44 -1.90 17.60
C LEU A 53 1.23 -2.84 17.47
N CYS A 54 0.01 -2.36 17.75
CA CYS A 54 -1.21 -3.15 17.61
C CYS A 54 -1.43 -3.63 16.17
N LYS A 55 -1.25 -2.74 15.17
CA LYS A 55 -1.36 -3.09 13.75
C LYS A 55 -0.33 -4.17 13.38
N THR A 56 0.93 -4.01 13.77
CA THR A 56 2.00 -4.99 13.50
C THR A 56 1.75 -6.34 14.19
N LEU A 57 1.26 -6.35 15.43
CA LEU A 57 0.92 -7.59 16.14
C LEU A 57 -0.17 -8.36 15.40
N TYR A 58 -1.20 -7.67 14.92
CA TYR A 58 -2.27 -8.28 14.14
C TYR A 58 -1.77 -8.81 12.79
N GLU A 59 -1.03 -7.99 12.04
CA GLU A 59 -0.42 -8.36 10.76
C GLU A 59 0.44 -9.64 10.88
N LYS A 60 1.34 -9.68 11.86
CA LYS A 60 2.19 -10.87 12.10
C LYS A 60 1.38 -12.09 12.52
N SER A 61 0.34 -11.90 13.32
CA SER A 61 -0.55 -13.00 13.74
C SER A 61 -1.32 -13.58 12.55
N PHE A 62 -1.83 -12.71 11.67
CA PHE A 62 -2.49 -13.11 10.43
C PHE A 62 -1.52 -13.81 9.47
N GLY A 63 -0.30 -13.29 9.29
CA GLY A 63 0.74 -13.95 8.51
C GLY A 63 1.07 -15.36 9.01
N MET A 64 1.22 -15.53 10.34
CA MET A 64 1.44 -16.86 10.93
C MET A 64 0.26 -17.83 10.71
N LEU A 65 -0.98 -17.31 10.70
CA LEU A 65 -2.17 -18.10 10.38
C LEU A 65 -2.12 -18.58 8.92
N VAL A 66 -1.84 -17.69 7.98
CA VAL A 66 -1.67 -18.00 6.56
C VAL A 66 -0.57 -19.05 6.35
N ASP A 67 0.60 -18.87 6.96
CA ASP A 67 1.71 -19.83 6.88
C ASP A 67 1.35 -21.21 7.45
N ARG A 68 0.54 -21.24 8.51
CA ARG A 68 0.06 -22.49 9.10
C ARG A 68 -0.93 -23.21 8.18
N ILE A 69 -1.84 -22.46 7.56
CA ILE A 69 -2.79 -23.00 6.58
C ILE A 69 -2.02 -23.53 5.36
N ASN A 70 -1.09 -22.75 4.81
CA ASN A 70 -0.27 -23.15 3.67
C ASN A 70 0.51 -24.43 3.95
N ARG A 71 1.18 -24.54 5.11
CA ARG A 71 1.89 -25.79 5.50
C ARG A 71 0.97 -27.00 5.66
N ALA A 72 -0.29 -26.79 6.04
CA ALA A 72 -1.26 -27.87 6.17
C ALA A 72 -1.86 -28.31 4.83
N LEU A 73 -1.96 -27.38 3.88
CA LEU A 73 -2.50 -27.62 2.53
C LEU A 73 -1.43 -28.05 1.53
N ASP A 74 -0.16 -27.73 1.78
CA ASP A 74 0.95 -28.07 0.89
C ASP A 74 1.04 -29.59 0.71
N ARG A 75 0.92 -30.00 -0.56
CA ARG A 75 1.06 -31.39 -0.98
C ARG A 75 2.17 -31.43 -2.01
N PRO A 76 3.36 -31.97 -1.66
CA PRO A 76 4.44 -32.08 -2.62
C PRO A 76 3.98 -32.95 -3.79
N SER A 77 3.73 -32.28 -4.92
CA SER A 77 3.27 -32.88 -6.17
C SER A 77 4.19 -32.34 -7.27
N SER A 78 4.78 -33.24 -8.05
CA SER A 78 5.67 -32.89 -9.17
C SER A 78 4.93 -32.33 -10.40
N LYS A 79 3.65 -31.94 -10.27
CA LYS A 79 2.83 -31.48 -11.38
C LYS A 79 2.94 -29.97 -11.57
N SER A 80 3.18 -29.57 -12.81
CA SER A 80 3.39 -28.19 -13.26
C SER A 80 2.10 -27.39 -13.51
N THR A 81 0.93 -27.90 -13.11
CA THR A 81 -0.36 -27.26 -13.39
C THR A 81 -1.09 -26.87 -12.09
N PHE A 82 -1.70 -25.69 -12.09
CA PHE A 82 -2.52 -25.18 -10.99
C PHE A 82 -3.72 -24.40 -11.54
N ILE A 83 -4.74 -24.22 -10.70
CA ILE A 83 -5.89 -23.34 -10.97
C ILE A 83 -5.79 -22.20 -9.95
N GLY A 84 -5.65 -20.96 -10.44
CA GLY A 84 -5.69 -19.77 -9.61
C GLY A 84 -7.13 -19.34 -9.38
N VAL A 85 -7.47 -18.99 -8.13
CA VAL A 85 -8.73 -18.35 -7.77
C VAL A 85 -8.36 -17.00 -7.15
N LEU A 86 -8.90 -15.93 -7.73
CA LEU A 86 -8.68 -14.57 -7.26
C LEU A 86 -9.95 -14.07 -6.57
N ASP A 87 -9.81 -13.70 -5.29
CA ASP A 87 -10.87 -13.09 -4.47
C ASP A 87 -10.26 -11.86 -3.79
N ILE A 88 -10.57 -10.68 -4.32
CA ILE A 88 -10.07 -9.39 -3.82
C ILE A 88 -11.22 -8.53 -3.31
N ALA A 89 -10.89 -7.53 -2.49
CA ALA A 89 -11.85 -6.48 -2.15
C ALA A 89 -12.29 -5.72 -3.42
N GLY A 90 -13.58 -5.45 -3.53
CA GLY A 90 -14.13 -4.63 -4.61
C GLY A 90 -13.83 -3.14 -4.42
N PHE A 91 -14.19 -2.33 -5.41
CA PHE A 91 -14.04 -0.87 -5.35
C PHE A 91 -14.91 -0.27 -4.23
N GLU A 92 -14.32 0.58 -3.38
CA GLU A 92 -14.95 1.18 -2.20
C GLU A 92 -15.06 2.71 -2.33
N ILE A 93 -16.21 3.26 -1.94
CA ILE A 93 -16.43 4.71 -1.82
C ILE A 93 -17.13 4.97 -0.50
N PHE A 94 -16.43 5.66 0.40
CA PHE A 94 -16.95 6.11 1.70
C PHE A 94 -16.96 7.64 1.81
N ASP A 95 -17.56 8.14 2.89
CA ASP A 95 -17.53 9.57 3.23
C ASP A 95 -16.10 10.10 3.42
N VAL A 96 -15.21 9.26 3.96
CA VAL A 96 -13.77 9.53 4.11
C VAL A 96 -13.01 8.31 3.62
N ASN A 97 -12.20 8.50 2.57
CA ASN A 97 -11.36 7.45 1.98
C ASN A 97 -9.91 7.65 2.43
N GLY A 98 -9.35 6.63 3.06
CA GLY A 98 -7.96 6.63 3.53
C GLY A 98 -6.98 6.19 2.44
N TYR A 99 -5.72 6.05 2.84
CA TYR A 99 -4.68 5.47 2.00
C TYR A 99 -5.01 4.02 1.59
N GLU A 100 -5.65 3.27 2.49
CA GLU A 100 -6.08 1.89 2.24
C GLU A 100 -7.12 1.82 1.10
N GLN A 101 -8.11 2.72 1.08
CA GLN A 101 -9.09 2.78 -0.02
C GLN A 101 -8.43 3.14 -1.35
N LEU A 102 -7.44 4.05 -1.35
CA LEU A 102 -6.67 4.35 -2.56
C LEU A 102 -6.01 3.07 -3.11
N LEU A 103 -5.36 2.27 -2.26
CA LEU A 103 -4.72 1.02 -2.68
C LEU A 103 -5.71 -0.06 -3.15
N ILE A 104 -6.87 -0.17 -2.48
CA ILE A 104 -7.94 -1.10 -2.87
C ILE A 104 -8.48 -0.73 -4.25
N ASN A 105 -8.83 0.55 -4.45
CA ASN A 105 -9.39 1.04 -5.71
C ASN A 105 -8.36 0.98 -6.83
N TYR A 106 -7.09 1.32 -6.55
CA TYR A 106 -5.97 1.14 -7.48
C TYR A 106 -5.81 -0.32 -7.93
N THR A 107 -5.92 -1.28 -7.01
CA THR A 107 -5.87 -2.71 -7.36
C THR A 107 -7.03 -3.12 -8.27
N ASN A 108 -8.23 -2.56 -8.04
CA ASN A 108 -9.39 -2.80 -8.91
C ASN A 108 -9.18 -2.18 -10.30
N GLU A 109 -8.60 -0.98 -10.38
CA GLU A 109 -8.25 -0.33 -11.65
C GLU A 109 -7.29 -1.19 -12.48
N LYS A 110 -6.24 -1.71 -11.83
CA LYS A 110 -5.30 -2.66 -12.45
C LYS A 110 -5.97 -3.94 -12.92
N LEU A 111 -6.86 -4.50 -12.12
CA LEU A 111 -7.57 -5.73 -12.49
C LEU A 111 -8.52 -5.49 -13.67
N GLN A 112 -9.21 -4.35 -13.70
CA GLN A 112 -10.09 -3.98 -14.81
C GLN A 112 -9.29 -3.71 -16.08
N GLN A 113 -8.14 -3.03 -15.99
CA GLN A 113 -7.23 -2.82 -17.11
C GLN A 113 -6.69 -4.16 -17.65
N PHE A 114 -6.34 -5.09 -16.76
CA PHE A 114 -5.94 -6.44 -17.15
C PHE A 114 -7.07 -7.17 -17.89
N PHE A 115 -8.31 -7.09 -17.40
CA PHE A 115 -9.48 -7.66 -18.07
C PHE A 115 -9.72 -7.04 -19.44
N ASN A 116 -9.67 -5.71 -19.55
CA ASN A 116 -9.86 -4.99 -20.82
C ASN A 116 -8.78 -5.40 -21.83
N HIS A 117 -7.53 -5.48 -21.41
CA HIS A 117 -6.44 -5.96 -22.28
C HIS A 117 -6.66 -7.41 -22.71
N HIS A 118 -6.92 -8.32 -21.77
CA HIS A 118 -7.02 -9.75 -22.06
C HIS A 118 -8.25 -10.11 -22.90
N MET A 119 -9.41 -9.51 -22.62
CA MET A 119 -10.65 -9.80 -23.35
C MET A 119 -10.71 -9.15 -24.73
N PHE A 120 -10.14 -7.95 -24.90
CA PHE A 120 -10.32 -7.21 -26.16
C PHE A 120 -9.08 -7.20 -27.04
N VAL A 121 -7.88 -7.12 -26.49
CA VAL A 121 -6.66 -7.06 -27.31
C VAL A 121 -6.31 -8.44 -27.84
N LEU A 122 -6.32 -9.47 -26.99
CA LEU A 122 -5.99 -10.83 -27.43
C LEU A 122 -7.03 -11.40 -28.41
N GLU A 123 -8.31 -11.08 -28.21
CA GLU A 123 -9.38 -11.51 -29.12
C GLU A 123 -9.19 -10.87 -30.51
N GLN A 124 -8.86 -9.57 -30.57
CA GLN A 124 -8.58 -8.88 -31.83
C GLN A 124 -7.29 -9.36 -32.52
N GLU A 125 -6.25 -9.71 -31.74
CA GLU A 125 -5.05 -10.36 -32.26
C GLU A 125 -5.37 -11.74 -32.87
N GLU A 126 -6.33 -12.48 -32.30
CA GLU A 126 -6.78 -13.76 -32.86
C GLU A 126 -7.56 -13.55 -34.15
N TYR A 127 -8.48 -12.57 -34.22
CA TYR A 127 -9.18 -12.22 -35.47
C TYR A 127 -8.21 -11.85 -36.59
N ALA A 128 -7.18 -11.06 -36.28
CA ALA A 128 -6.13 -10.72 -37.24
C ALA A 128 -5.33 -11.96 -37.68
N ARG A 129 -5.05 -12.90 -36.77
CA ARG A 129 -4.36 -14.16 -37.08
C ARG A 129 -5.19 -15.08 -37.98
N GLU A 130 -6.50 -15.13 -37.77
CA GLU A 130 -7.44 -15.92 -38.58
C GLU A 130 -7.82 -15.23 -39.90
N GLY A 131 -7.41 -13.97 -40.11
CA GLY A 131 -7.70 -13.20 -41.32
C GLY A 131 -9.15 -12.74 -41.40
N ILE A 132 -9.82 -12.56 -40.25
CA ILE A 132 -11.18 -12.03 -40.16
C ILE A 132 -11.10 -10.51 -40.22
N GLU A 133 -11.83 -9.89 -41.16
CA GLU A 133 -11.97 -8.44 -41.20
C GLU A 133 -12.78 -7.99 -39.97
N TRP A 134 -12.10 -7.27 -39.08
CA TRP A 134 -12.68 -6.70 -37.86
C TRP A 134 -12.18 -5.27 -37.69
N ASP A 135 -13.10 -4.35 -37.42
CA ASP A 135 -12.75 -2.95 -37.14
C ASP A 135 -12.08 -2.86 -35.77
N TYR A 136 -10.82 -2.44 -35.74
CA TYR A 136 -10.07 -2.34 -34.49
C TYR A 136 -10.72 -1.31 -33.56
N VAL A 137 -11.10 -1.73 -32.37
CA VAL A 137 -11.63 -0.85 -31.33
C VAL A 137 -10.66 -0.82 -30.16
N ASN A 138 -10.19 0.38 -29.82
CA ASN A 138 -9.22 0.57 -28.75
C ASN A 138 -9.92 0.62 -27.38
N PHE A 139 -10.10 -0.54 -26.76
CA PHE A 139 -10.59 -0.67 -25.39
C PHE A 139 -9.46 -0.72 -24.33
N GLY A 140 -8.20 -0.81 -24.78
CA GLY A 140 -7.05 -1.15 -23.92
C GLY A 140 -6.35 0.04 -23.28
N LEU A 141 -6.80 1.28 -23.47
CA LEU A 141 -6.10 2.48 -22.97
C LEU A 141 -6.94 3.38 -22.05
N ASP A 142 -8.18 3.00 -21.72
CA ASP A 142 -9.07 3.91 -20.97
C ASP A 142 -8.59 4.13 -19.51
N LEU A 143 -8.03 3.09 -18.89
CA LEU A 143 -7.68 3.11 -17.46
C LEU A 143 -6.19 3.33 -17.21
N GLN A 144 -5.36 3.18 -18.25
CA GLN A 144 -3.91 3.38 -18.17
C GLN A 144 -3.52 4.79 -17.68
N PRO A 145 -4.16 5.89 -18.13
CA PRO A 145 -3.99 7.22 -17.56
C PRO A 145 -4.10 7.29 -16.02
N THR A 146 -5.15 6.67 -15.47
CA THR A 146 -5.41 6.66 -14.02
C THR A 146 -4.39 5.81 -13.27
N ILE A 147 -4.00 4.68 -13.86
CA ILE A 147 -2.96 3.82 -13.31
C ILE A 147 -1.62 4.56 -13.25
N ASP A 148 -1.23 5.22 -14.34
CA ASP A 148 0.03 5.97 -14.44
C ASP A 148 0.05 7.15 -13.47
N LEU A 149 -1.07 7.85 -13.28
CA LEU A 149 -1.20 8.88 -12.24
C LEU A 149 -0.84 8.35 -10.84
N ILE A 150 -1.17 7.09 -10.54
CA ILE A 150 -0.95 6.52 -9.21
C ILE A 150 0.48 5.96 -9.08
N GLU A 151 0.94 5.15 -10.05
CA GLU A 151 2.18 4.37 -9.91
C GLU A 151 3.39 4.91 -10.68
N CYS A 152 3.22 5.84 -11.61
CA CYS A 152 4.31 6.21 -12.51
C CYS A 152 5.53 6.75 -11.72
N SER A 153 6.72 6.32 -12.13
CA SER A 153 8.00 6.81 -11.59
C SER A 153 8.90 7.37 -12.70
N GLY A 154 8.31 7.65 -13.87
CA GLY A 154 9.00 8.09 -15.09
C GLY A 154 9.01 9.61 -15.27
N SER A 155 8.58 10.08 -16.44
CA SER A 155 8.56 11.51 -16.81
C SER A 155 7.71 12.37 -15.87
N THR A 156 6.61 11.82 -15.35
CA THR A 156 5.79 12.45 -14.31
C THR A 156 5.76 11.54 -13.08
N ILE A 157 6.03 12.12 -11.91
CA ILE A 157 5.99 11.40 -10.64
C ILE A 157 4.53 11.18 -10.23
N GLY A 158 4.13 9.92 -10.14
CA GLY A 158 2.82 9.48 -9.67
C GLY A 158 2.64 9.65 -8.16
N ILE A 159 1.41 9.47 -7.70
CA ILE A 159 1.00 9.69 -6.30
C ILE A 159 1.86 8.88 -5.33
N LEU A 160 2.08 7.58 -5.59
CA LEU A 160 2.83 6.70 -4.70
C LEU A 160 4.32 7.06 -4.67
N SER A 161 4.92 7.30 -5.84
CA SER A 161 6.31 7.72 -5.96
C SER A 161 6.59 9.03 -5.19
N LEU A 162 5.69 10.01 -5.31
CA LEU A 162 5.81 11.27 -4.57
C LEU A 162 5.62 11.09 -3.06
N LEU A 163 4.73 10.18 -2.66
CA LEU A 163 4.50 9.89 -1.25
C LEU A 163 5.76 9.28 -0.61
N ASP A 164 6.43 8.37 -1.31
CA ASP A 164 7.70 7.77 -0.86
C ASP A 164 8.79 8.83 -0.67
N GLU A 165 8.91 9.76 -1.62
CA GLU A 165 9.85 10.88 -1.51
C GLU A 165 9.51 11.81 -0.33
N GLU A 166 8.24 12.19 -0.15
CA GLU A 166 7.85 13.06 0.96
C GLU A 166 8.04 12.40 2.33
N CYS A 167 7.83 11.09 2.44
CA CYS A 167 7.98 10.37 3.72
C CYS A 167 9.41 10.39 4.27
N ILE A 168 10.43 10.51 3.41
CA ILE A 168 11.83 10.61 3.83
C ILE A 168 12.30 12.06 4.08
N MET A 169 11.50 13.04 3.64
CA MET A 169 11.89 14.45 3.73
C MET A 169 11.75 14.99 5.16
N PRO A 170 12.82 15.58 5.74
CA PRO A 170 12.74 16.15 7.08
C PRO A 170 11.67 17.25 7.16
N LYS A 171 10.76 17.14 8.13
CA LYS A 171 9.65 18.10 8.37
C LYS A 171 8.59 18.14 7.27
N ALA A 172 8.53 17.13 6.40
CA ALA A 172 7.37 16.95 5.53
C ALA A 172 6.11 16.70 6.37
N THR A 173 4.97 17.08 5.80
CA THR A 173 3.63 16.91 6.39
C THR A 173 2.65 16.55 5.29
N ASP A 174 1.49 16.00 5.63
CA ASP A 174 0.44 15.69 4.64
C ASP A 174 0.13 16.89 3.74
N ARG A 175 0.16 18.12 4.29
CA ARG A 175 -0.06 19.34 3.52
C ARG A 175 1.08 19.69 2.55
N THR A 176 2.33 19.39 2.89
CA THR A 176 3.45 19.59 1.93
C THR A 176 3.35 18.61 0.78
N PHE A 177 2.99 17.36 1.09
CA PHE A 177 2.70 16.34 0.08
C PHE A 177 1.58 16.77 -0.86
N THR A 178 0.40 17.14 -0.34
CA THR A 178 -0.74 17.57 -1.17
C THR A 178 -0.40 18.77 -2.06
N ASN A 179 0.31 19.76 -1.52
CA ASN A 179 0.71 20.94 -2.29
C ASN A 179 1.69 20.59 -3.42
N LYS A 180 2.66 19.70 -3.16
CA LYS A 180 3.59 19.23 -4.19
C LYS A 180 2.88 18.42 -5.27
N LEU A 181 1.96 17.55 -4.87
CA LEU A 181 1.18 16.74 -5.80
C LEU A 181 0.38 17.64 -6.75
N HIS A 182 -0.33 18.64 -6.22
CA HIS A 182 -1.04 19.60 -7.05
C HIS A 182 -0.10 20.40 -7.94
N ALA A 183 1.07 20.81 -7.47
CA ALA A 183 2.01 21.57 -8.30
C ALA A 183 2.55 20.76 -9.49
N ILE A 184 2.80 19.46 -9.31
CA ILE A 184 3.28 18.56 -10.39
C ILE A 184 2.18 18.38 -11.44
N TRP A 185 0.95 18.11 -11.01
CA TRP A 185 -0.14 17.72 -11.90
C TRP A 185 -1.00 18.90 -12.40
N ALA A 186 -0.84 20.10 -11.85
CA ALA A 186 -1.48 21.33 -12.35
C ALA A 186 -0.58 22.15 -13.28
N ALA A 187 0.69 21.79 -13.43
CA ALA A 187 1.59 22.46 -14.36
C ALA A 187 1.15 22.16 -15.81
N GLU A 188 1.17 23.16 -16.69
CA GLU A 188 1.10 22.88 -18.11
C GLU A 188 2.35 22.10 -18.53
N PRO A 189 2.22 21.04 -19.35
CA PRO A 189 3.37 20.28 -19.83
C PRO A 189 4.40 21.22 -20.47
N GLN A 190 5.68 21.05 -20.12
CA GLN A 190 6.73 21.85 -20.77
C GLN A 190 6.76 21.54 -22.26
N SER A 191 7.18 22.51 -23.08
CA SER A 191 7.22 22.36 -24.54
C SER A 191 8.07 21.14 -24.94
N GLY A 192 7.42 20.05 -25.35
CA GLY A 192 8.05 18.78 -25.73
C GLY A 192 7.77 17.60 -24.80
N GLU A 193 7.09 17.82 -23.68
CA GLU A 193 6.56 16.77 -22.81
C GLU A 193 5.10 16.45 -23.21
N GLU A 194 4.72 15.17 -23.15
CA GLU A 194 3.33 14.79 -23.35
C GLU A 194 2.45 15.40 -22.25
N ALA A 195 1.25 15.85 -22.62
CA ALA A 195 0.31 16.39 -21.65
C ALA A 195 0.03 15.35 -20.56
N HIS A 196 -0.13 15.83 -19.32
CA HIS A 196 -0.59 14.97 -18.24
C HIS A 196 -1.91 14.29 -18.67
N PRO A 197 -2.05 12.98 -18.42
CA PRO A 197 -3.24 12.23 -18.77
C PRO A 197 -4.55 12.86 -18.28
#